data_AF-A0AAY4AMF7-F1
#
_entry.id   AF-A0AAY4AMF7-F1
#
_cell.length_a   1.000
_cell.length_b   1.000
_cell.length_c   1.000
_cell.angle_alpha   90.00
_cell.angle_beta   90.00
_cell.angle_gamma   90.00
#
_symmetry.space_group_name_H-M   'P 1'
#
loop_
_entity.id
_entity.type
_entity.pdbx_description
1 polymer ?
#
loop_
_entity_poly.entity_id
_entity_poly.type
_entity_poly.pdbx_seq_one_letter_code
_entity_poly.pdbx_strand_id
1 'polypeptide(L)'
;RPAIMIYVDNWRWVTLFLLCLARSAPAKRIFRCPAECTCSKDSVICVGSSFIPRTVSNDINSLSIVNGTFPEIKEATFSLMPSLQLLLLNSNSLSVIKDDAFSGLPHLEYLFIEGNKIGTMNKSVFRGLRDLTHLSLANNNIKLLPKDLFSGLDSLIELDLRGNMFECDCQTKWLIDWLKRSNATVSDVYCNGPGEKKGLRLKDVPDQHAECITTDFVLHQTLSTQSMSAELFFYKEDIYMALAVPNSENCLVMEWDHIEINFRPLDTITGRSVVGCRAAVIHGQAYVIVTQLFDGSHVYRYDPKQNKYVKFQAVEASNISKPNDIEVFPIGDEWFFLVVDSSKAGLSTLYKWNETGFYPYQYLHEWFRDTDAEFVTMEGKPHLILASRSQVPVIYQWNKHSQKFVLHSEIPNYDDIVTVKTFQINGALHLAMACYIGDSKVVRWTGKQFEEVQAFPSRGAMVLQPFVFKEHQYLVLGSDYSFSQVYRYDEKKQEFSKFREVYVQWPRSFTALSTDRRDFLIATSFKGKTKVFEHIPVDSSL
;
A
#
# COMPACT_ATOMS: atom_id res chain seq x y z
N ARG A 1 18.42 72.94 -17.70
CA ARG A 1 18.46 74.06 -16.73
C ARG A 1 17.89 73.58 -15.41
N PRO A 2 18.49 73.98 -14.28
CA PRO A 2 19.01 73.04 -13.29
C PRO A 2 18.62 73.38 -11.85
N ALA A 3 19.17 72.58 -10.91
CA ALA A 3 19.72 72.98 -9.60
C ALA A 3 18.71 73.47 -8.52
N ILE A 4 18.87 73.18 -7.23
CA ILE A 4 20.07 73.47 -6.44
C ILE A 4 20.25 72.46 -5.30
N MET A 5 21.47 71.95 -5.23
CA MET A 5 22.14 71.27 -4.13
C MET A 5 23.05 72.32 -3.46
N ILE A 6 23.08 72.42 -2.13
CA ILE A 6 24.20 73.05 -1.41
C ILE A 6 24.53 72.24 -0.14
N TYR A 7 25.83 71.94 -0.03
CA TYR A 7 26.65 71.40 1.05
C TYR A 7 26.50 72.21 2.38
N VAL A 8 26.96 71.77 3.56
CA VAL A 8 28.34 71.99 4.04
C VAL A 8 28.51 71.40 5.46
N ASP A 9 29.59 70.64 5.59
CA ASP A 9 30.58 70.44 6.67
C ASP A 9 30.29 69.89 8.09
N ASN A 10 30.99 68.76 8.31
CA ASN A 10 31.66 68.34 9.54
C ASN A 10 32.45 69.47 10.22
N TRP A 11 32.43 69.49 11.56
CA TRP A 11 33.59 69.56 12.47
C TRP A 11 33.09 70.04 13.84
N ARG A 12 32.75 69.09 14.73
CA ARG A 12 32.78 69.28 16.20
C ARG A 12 32.56 67.97 16.96
N TRP A 13 33.40 66.98 16.63
CA TRP A 13 33.89 66.08 17.68
C TRP A 13 34.96 66.86 18.45
N VAL A 14 34.93 66.86 19.79
CA VAL A 14 36.11 66.83 20.69
C VAL A 14 35.74 67.04 22.18
N THR A 15 34.55 67.51 22.58
CA THR A 15 34.28 67.82 24.02
C THR A 15 33.13 67.07 24.69
N LEU A 16 32.73 65.89 24.19
CA LEU A 16 31.76 65.03 24.90
C LEU A 16 32.21 63.57 25.06
N PHE A 17 33.52 63.30 24.95
CA PHE A 17 34.08 61.94 24.96
C PHE A 17 34.82 61.56 26.25
N LEU A 18 34.55 62.22 27.39
CA LEU A 18 35.30 62.00 28.64
C LEU A 18 34.48 61.88 29.93
N LEU A 19 33.14 61.71 29.88
CA LEU A 19 32.33 61.55 31.10
C LEU A 19 31.32 60.39 31.11
N CYS A 20 31.34 59.48 30.14
CA CYS A 20 30.53 58.25 30.15
C CYS A 20 31.36 56.97 30.07
N LEU A 21 32.57 56.96 30.66
CA LEU A 21 33.30 55.74 31.02
C LEU A 21 32.97 55.31 32.46
N ALA A 22 31.69 55.29 32.82
CA ALA A 22 31.21 54.42 33.87
C ALA A 22 30.68 53.16 33.18
N ARG A 23 31.54 52.13 33.09
CA ARG A 23 31.08 50.77 32.83
C ARG A 23 29.97 50.47 33.84
N SER A 24 28.72 50.46 33.40
CA SER A 24 27.71 49.68 34.11
C SER A 24 28.16 48.23 33.99
N ALA A 25 28.72 47.70 35.08
CA ALA A 25 28.85 46.26 35.21
C ALA A 25 27.45 45.66 34.93
N PRO A 26 27.34 44.57 34.14
CA PRO A 26 26.04 43.93 33.95
C PRO A 26 25.50 43.60 35.34
N ALA A 27 24.36 44.20 35.69
CA ALA A 27 23.70 43.91 36.95
C ALA A 27 23.39 42.41 36.95
N LYS A 28 24.13 41.63 37.75
CA LYS A 28 23.80 40.22 38.01
C LYS A 28 22.36 40.22 38.48
N ARG A 29 21.43 39.73 37.66
CA ARG A 29 20.07 39.43 38.13
C ARG A 29 20.24 38.49 39.30
N ILE A 30 19.91 38.96 40.50
CA ILE A 30 19.97 38.15 41.72
C ILE A 30 19.00 37.00 41.51
N PHE A 31 19.54 35.80 41.28
CA PHE A 31 18.76 34.58 41.23
C PHE A 31 18.02 34.45 42.56
N ARG A 32 16.68 34.42 42.50
CA ARG A 32 15.84 34.04 43.63
C ARG A 32 15.39 32.62 43.39
N CYS A 33 15.67 31.74 44.35
CA CYS A 33 15.25 30.36 44.28
C CYS A 33 13.71 30.31 44.13
N PRO A 34 13.16 29.55 43.16
CA PRO A 34 11.72 29.39 43.02
C PRO A 34 11.10 28.82 44.30
N ALA A 35 9.85 29.19 44.60
CA ALA A 35 9.18 28.79 45.84
C ALA A 35 9.00 27.26 45.98
N GLU A 36 8.89 26.55 44.86
CA GLU A 36 8.74 25.09 44.79
C GLU A 36 10.08 24.35 44.71
N CYS A 37 11.20 25.08 44.88
CA CYS A 37 12.54 24.55 44.72
C CYS A 37 13.42 24.88 45.93
N THR A 38 14.38 24.00 46.19
CA THR A 38 15.49 24.19 47.12
C THR A 38 16.76 24.39 46.31
N CYS A 39 17.44 25.51 46.50
CA CYS A 39 18.64 25.86 45.72
C CYS A 39 19.88 25.90 46.61
N SER A 40 20.92 25.23 46.16
CA SER A 40 22.30 25.35 46.64
C SER A 40 23.08 26.32 45.74
N LYS A 41 24.39 26.41 45.96
CA LYS A 41 25.33 27.13 45.10
C LYS A 41 25.40 26.52 43.68
N ASP A 42 25.26 25.21 43.57
CA ASP A 42 25.51 24.40 42.37
C ASP A 42 24.37 23.44 41.99
N SER A 43 23.31 23.39 42.79
CA SER A 43 22.19 22.47 42.59
C SER A 43 20.83 23.15 42.79
N VAL A 44 19.84 22.70 42.02
CA VAL A 44 18.44 23.10 42.16
C VAL A 44 17.57 21.85 42.19
N ILE A 45 16.80 21.69 43.27
CA ILE A 45 15.89 20.55 43.46
C ILE A 45 14.47 21.10 43.58
N CYS A 46 13.59 20.75 42.65
CA CYS A 46 12.19 21.17 42.64
C CYS A 46 11.29 19.96 42.89
N VAL A 47 10.33 20.09 43.81
CA VAL A 47 9.37 19.03 44.14
C VAL A 47 7.97 19.57 43.95
N GLY A 48 7.15 18.87 43.15
CA GLY A 48 5.78 19.29 42.88
C GLY A 48 5.65 20.44 41.88
N SER A 49 6.73 20.78 41.16
CA SER A 49 6.72 22.00 40.35
C SER A 49 5.91 21.88 39.05
N SER A 50 5.16 22.93 38.73
CA SER A 50 4.34 23.02 37.51
C SER A 50 5.09 23.55 36.29
N PHE A 51 6.32 24.02 36.46
CA PHE A 51 7.14 24.59 35.39
C PHE A 51 8.63 24.27 35.58
N ILE A 52 9.39 24.35 34.50
CA ILE A 52 10.85 24.21 34.55
C ILE A 52 11.46 25.59 34.90
N PRO A 53 12.26 25.71 35.96
CA PRO A 53 12.87 26.98 36.35
C PRO A 53 13.73 27.57 35.23
N ARG A 54 13.42 28.80 34.83
CA ARG A 54 14.24 29.58 33.89
C ARG A 54 15.29 30.36 34.65
N THR A 55 16.34 29.67 35.06
CA THR A 55 17.47 30.26 35.78
C THR A 55 18.57 30.65 34.80
N VAL A 56 19.13 31.86 34.94
CA VAL A 56 20.34 32.28 34.23
C VAL A 56 21.49 32.19 35.22
N SER A 57 22.16 31.04 35.28
CA SER A 57 23.34 30.85 36.12
C SER A 57 24.29 29.85 35.48
N ASN A 58 25.55 30.25 35.34
CA ASN A 58 26.63 29.39 34.87
C ASN A 58 27.23 28.53 36.00
N ASP A 59 26.74 28.70 37.24
CA ASP A 59 27.28 28.02 38.41
C ASP A 59 26.46 26.76 38.78
N ILE A 60 25.30 26.53 38.14
CA ILE A 60 24.44 25.37 38.41
C ILE A 60 24.90 24.19 37.57
N ASN A 61 25.30 23.12 38.26
CA ASN A 61 25.77 21.88 37.66
C ASN A 61 24.70 20.78 37.71
N SER A 62 23.72 20.88 38.61
CA SER A 62 22.66 19.87 38.74
C SER A 62 21.26 20.46 38.89
N LEU A 63 20.31 19.89 38.16
CA LEU A 63 18.88 20.23 38.22
C LEU A 63 18.07 18.94 38.39
N SER A 64 17.26 18.89 39.44
CA SER A 64 16.34 17.78 39.71
C SER A 64 14.91 18.29 39.83
N ILE A 65 13.99 17.68 39.10
CA ILE A 65 12.56 17.97 39.17
C ILE A 65 11.80 16.66 39.39
N VAL A 66 11.12 16.59 40.54
CA VAL A 66 10.44 15.39 41.03
C VAL A 66 8.96 15.69 41.27
N ASN A 67 8.08 14.76 40.88
CA ASN A 67 6.62 14.88 41.08
C ASN A 67 5.99 16.14 40.48
N GLY A 68 6.57 16.68 39.41
CA GLY A 68 6.08 17.85 38.69
C GLY A 68 4.91 17.54 37.76
N THR A 69 4.19 18.58 37.37
CA THR A 69 2.96 18.49 36.57
C THR A 69 3.08 19.03 35.15
N PHE A 70 4.28 19.44 34.72
CA PHE A 70 4.51 19.95 33.37
C PHE A 70 4.40 18.81 32.33
N PRO A 71 3.60 18.98 31.26
CA PRO A 71 3.35 17.92 30.29
C PRO A 71 4.39 17.87 29.16
N GLU A 72 5.18 18.93 28.96
CA GLU A 72 6.03 19.11 27.78
C GLU A 72 7.37 19.78 28.10
N ILE A 73 8.43 19.36 27.40
CA ILE A 73 9.71 20.09 27.30
C ILE A 73 9.85 20.64 25.88
N LYS A 74 10.06 21.96 25.76
CA LYS A 74 10.20 22.67 24.48
C LYS A 74 11.67 22.73 24.05
N GLU A 75 11.89 23.11 22.79
CA GLU A 75 13.22 23.39 22.24
C GLU A 75 14.04 24.32 23.16
N ALA A 76 15.31 23.97 23.38
CA ALA A 76 16.29 24.75 24.12
C ALA A 76 15.83 25.21 25.53
N THR A 77 14.96 24.43 26.17
CA THR A 77 14.37 24.78 27.48
C THR A 77 15.45 25.05 28.55
N PHE A 78 16.57 24.33 28.48
CA PHE A 78 17.66 24.38 29.45
C PHE A 78 18.84 25.25 29.01
N SER A 79 18.75 25.96 27.88
CA SER A 79 19.85 26.76 27.28
C SER A 79 20.41 27.87 28.18
N LEU A 80 19.68 28.27 29.22
CA LEU A 80 20.12 29.29 30.20
C LEU A 80 20.99 28.70 31.33
N MET A 81 21.22 27.39 31.35
CA MET A 81 22.06 26.66 32.30
C MET A 81 23.14 25.85 31.54
N PRO A 82 24.07 26.50 30.82
CA PRO A 82 25.00 25.81 29.93
C PRO A 82 26.03 24.92 30.63
N SER A 83 26.23 25.10 31.94
CA SER A 83 27.17 24.32 32.77
C SER A 83 26.54 23.05 33.36
N LEU A 84 25.29 22.72 33.02
CA LEU A 84 24.59 21.59 33.60
C LEU A 84 25.29 20.27 33.25
N GLN A 85 25.61 19.48 34.28
CA GLN A 85 26.20 18.14 34.18
C GLN A 85 25.18 17.05 34.51
N LEU A 86 24.22 17.31 35.40
CA LEU A 86 23.18 16.37 35.80
C LEU A 86 21.78 16.97 35.66
N LEU A 87 20.90 16.26 34.94
CA LEU A 87 19.49 16.57 34.82
C LEU A 87 18.63 15.35 35.19
N LEU A 88 17.85 15.48 36.26
CA LEU A 88 16.93 14.46 36.74
C LEU A 88 15.48 14.93 36.62
N LEU A 89 14.67 14.17 35.89
CA LEU A 89 13.25 14.40 35.65
C LEU A 89 12.48 13.12 36.03
N ASN A 90 12.18 12.97 37.33
CA ASN A 90 11.60 11.75 37.87
C ASN A 90 10.11 11.93 38.25
N SER A 91 9.28 10.97 37.87
CA SER A 91 7.88 10.87 38.29
C SER A 91 7.07 12.13 37.97
N ASN A 92 7.36 12.79 36.83
CA ASN A 92 6.60 13.92 36.35
C ASN A 92 5.48 13.45 35.39
N SER A 93 4.49 14.31 35.16
CA SER A 93 3.44 14.06 34.16
C SER A 93 3.88 14.36 32.72
N LEU A 94 5.18 14.23 32.43
CA LEU A 94 5.78 14.54 31.13
C LEU A 94 5.32 13.51 30.08
N SER A 95 4.77 14.00 28.97
CA SER A 95 4.29 13.16 27.85
C SER A 95 4.96 13.50 26.53
N VAL A 96 5.47 14.73 26.35
CA VAL A 96 6.08 15.19 25.08
C VAL A 96 7.45 15.84 25.33
N ILE A 97 8.46 15.39 24.58
CA ILE A 97 9.76 16.06 24.48
C ILE A 97 9.94 16.50 23.03
N LYS A 98 10.04 17.82 22.81
CA LYS A 98 10.21 18.39 21.47
C LYS A 98 11.63 18.20 20.95
N ASP A 99 11.79 18.41 19.64
CA ASP A 99 13.10 18.43 19.01
C ASP A 99 14.02 19.45 19.68
N ASP A 100 15.30 19.10 19.81
CA ASP A 100 16.34 19.98 20.35
C ASP A 100 16.02 20.51 21.78
N ALA A 101 15.21 19.76 22.55
CA ALA A 101 14.78 20.11 23.91
C ALA A 101 15.95 20.38 24.88
N PHE A 102 17.04 19.63 24.72
CA PHE A 102 18.26 19.72 25.52
C PHE A 102 19.38 20.51 24.84
N SER A 103 19.06 21.24 23.76
CA SER A 103 20.03 22.10 23.08
C SER A 103 20.57 23.19 24.01
N GLY A 104 21.88 23.46 23.90
CA GLY A 104 22.60 24.39 24.77
C GLY A 104 23.19 23.77 26.04
N LEU A 105 23.18 22.44 26.17
CA LEU A 105 23.80 21.69 27.27
C LEU A 105 25.03 20.90 26.81
N PRO A 106 26.16 21.56 26.48
CA PRO A 106 27.34 20.89 25.94
C PRO A 106 28.03 19.96 26.93
N HIS A 107 27.89 20.21 28.24
CA HIS A 107 28.59 19.50 29.32
C HIS A 107 27.72 18.50 30.09
N LEU A 108 26.55 18.15 29.55
CA LEU A 108 25.62 17.26 30.24
C LEU A 108 26.14 15.82 30.20
N GLU A 109 26.39 15.24 31.36
CA GLU A 109 26.91 13.88 31.51
C GLU A 109 25.82 12.89 31.93
N TYR A 110 24.89 13.31 32.79
CA TYR A 110 23.84 12.46 33.36
C TYR A 110 22.46 13.01 33.03
N LEU A 111 21.67 12.24 32.28
CA LEU A 111 20.29 12.57 31.94
C LEU A 111 19.36 11.42 32.36
N PHE A 112 18.55 11.67 33.38
CA PHE A 112 17.63 10.69 33.92
C PHE A 112 16.20 11.19 33.74
N ILE A 113 15.43 10.53 32.88
CA ILE A 113 14.03 10.84 32.60
C ILE A 113 13.24 9.59 32.95
N GLU A 114 12.81 9.47 34.20
CA GLU A 114 12.27 8.21 34.75
C GLU A 114 10.84 8.37 35.27
N GLY A 115 10.02 7.32 35.11
CA GLY A 115 8.69 7.29 35.72
C GLY A 115 7.70 8.31 35.14
N ASN A 116 7.88 8.74 33.89
CA ASN A 116 6.96 9.65 33.21
C ASN A 116 6.02 8.87 32.26
N LYS A 117 5.35 9.57 31.33
CA LYS A 117 4.39 8.97 30.39
C LYS A 117 4.76 9.27 28.94
N ILE A 118 6.05 9.12 28.62
CA ILE A 118 6.60 9.40 27.30
C ILE A 118 6.24 8.24 26.37
N GLY A 119 5.12 8.38 25.66
CA GLY A 119 4.67 7.34 24.72
C GLY A 119 5.48 7.31 23.42
N THR A 120 5.84 8.49 22.90
CA THR A 120 6.59 8.66 21.65
C THR A 120 7.59 9.82 21.77
N MET A 121 8.69 9.74 21.00
CA MET A 121 9.71 10.78 20.91
C MET A 121 10.13 10.99 19.45
N ASN A 122 10.74 12.15 19.18
CA ASN A 122 11.35 12.44 17.89
C ASN A 122 12.85 12.11 17.89
N LYS A 123 13.44 11.87 16.71
CA LYS A 123 14.86 11.50 16.57
C LYS A 123 15.85 12.59 17.03
N SER A 124 15.43 13.86 17.05
CA SER A 124 16.31 14.99 17.38
C SER A 124 16.28 15.39 18.86
N VAL A 125 15.65 14.60 19.72
CA VAL A 125 15.48 14.95 21.15
C VAL A 125 16.84 15.10 21.86
N PHE A 126 17.78 14.17 21.66
CA PHE A 126 19.10 14.18 22.32
C PHE A 126 20.21 14.82 21.49
N ARG A 127 19.85 15.56 20.44
CA ARG A 127 20.82 16.14 19.52
C ARG A 127 21.75 17.12 20.26
N GLY A 128 23.06 16.94 20.07
CA GLY A 128 24.08 17.84 20.61
C GLY A 128 24.61 17.47 22.00
N LEU A 129 24.08 16.42 22.65
CA LEU A 129 24.54 15.93 23.95
C LEU A 129 25.78 15.04 23.81
N ARG A 130 26.91 15.62 23.39
CA ARG A 130 28.15 14.89 23.06
C ARG A 130 28.87 14.29 24.27
N ASP A 131 28.75 14.94 25.42
CA ASP A 131 29.41 14.54 26.67
C ASP A 131 28.53 13.59 27.52
N LEU A 132 27.35 13.19 27.00
CA LEU A 132 26.41 12.37 27.75
C LEU A 132 26.95 10.94 27.96
N THR A 133 27.12 10.56 29.22
CA THR A 133 27.66 9.26 29.63
C THR A 133 26.57 8.33 30.16
N HIS A 134 25.54 8.86 30.83
CA HIS A 134 24.46 8.05 31.41
C HIS A 134 23.11 8.60 30.97
N LEU A 135 22.32 7.74 30.30
CA LEU A 135 20.96 8.05 29.88
C LEU A 135 20.00 7.03 30.48
N SER A 136 19.00 7.50 31.24
CA SER A 136 17.89 6.67 31.68
C SER A 136 16.57 7.16 31.09
N LEU A 137 15.84 6.24 30.46
CA LEU A 137 14.45 6.39 30.02
C LEU A 137 13.57 5.33 30.67
N ALA A 138 13.93 4.87 31.87
CA ALA A 138 13.23 3.81 32.56
C ALA A 138 11.79 4.19 32.95
N ASN A 139 10.87 3.23 32.87
CA ASN A 139 9.49 3.35 33.34
C ASN A 139 8.69 4.49 32.67
N ASN A 140 8.81 4.67 31.34
CA ASN A 140 8.09 5.71 30.60
C ASN A 140 6.93 5.19 29.72
N ASN A 141 6.66 3.88 29.72
CA ASN A 141 5.71 3.22 28.83
C ASN A 141 6.01 3.40 27.33
N ILE A 142 7.29 3.52 26.98
CA ILE A 142 7.75 3.64 25.59
C ILE A 142 7.44 2.33 24.85
N LYS A 143 6.77 2.43 23.71
CA LYS A 143 6.52 1.28 22.82
C LYS A 143 7.50 1.18 21.67
N LEU A 144 7.98 2.31 21.20
CA LEU A 144 8.89 2.44 20.07
C LEU A 144 9.80 3.65 20.28
N LEU A 145 11.06 3.51 19.89
CA LEU A 145 11.98 4.64 19.78
C LEU A 145 12.24 4.95 18.30
N PRO A 146 12.24 6.23 17.89
CA PRO A 146 12.53 6.60 16.52
C PRO A 146 13.98 6.23 16.15
N LYS A 147 14.17 5.82 14.89
CA LYS A 147 15.50 5.54 14.34
C LYS A 147 16.44 6.73 14.52
N ASP A 148 17.71 6.42 14.79
CA ASP A 148 18.80 7.38 15.00
C ASP A 148 18.65 8.27 16.25
N LEU A 149 17.76 7.94 17.19
CA LEU A 149 17.59 8.71 18.44
C LEU A 149 18.91 8.89 19.23
N PHE A 150 19.77 7.87 19.21
CA PHE A 150 21.05 7.87 19.92
C PHE A 150 22.22 8.33 19.04
N SER A 151 21.93 8.89 17.86
CA SER A 151 22.96 9.37 16.95
C SER A 151 23.71 10.58 17.55
N GLY A 152 25.03 10.49 17.61
CA GLY A 152 25.90 11.53 18.18
C GLY A 152 26.07 11.49 19.70
N LEU A 153 25.56 10.45 20.37
CA LEU A 153 25.84 10.16 21.78
C LEU A 153 27.12 9.32 21.92
N ASP A 154 28.23 9.87 21.44
CA ASP A 154 29.50 9.11 21.28
C ASP A 154 30.14 8.73 22.63
N SER A 155 29.80 9.44 23.70
CA SER A 155 30.34 9.22 25.05
C SER A 155 29.46 8.31 25.92
N LEU A 156 28.38 7.74 25.38
CA LEU A 156 27.40 6.99 26.17
C LEU A 156 27.99 5.68 26.72
N ILE A 157 27.99 5.56 28.04
CA ILE A 157 28.50 4.41 28.80
C ILE A 157 27.34 3.55 29.30
N GLU A 158 26.27 4.16 29.83
CA GLU A 158 25.13 3.44 30.39
C GLU A 158 23.81 3.92 29.80
N LEU A 159 22.98 2.95 29.40
CA LEU A 159 21.63 3.18 28.93
C LEU A 159 20.63 2.32 29.73
N ASP A 160 19.67 2.95 30.38
CA ASP A 160 18.57 2.26 31.04
C ASP A 160 17.24 2.48 30.30
N LEU A 161 16.66 1.38 29.80
CA LEU A 161 15.35 1.36 29.14
C LEU A 161 14.35 0.43 29.86
N ARG A 162 14.63 0.00 31.09
CA ARG A 162 13.76 -0.93 31.83
C ARG A 162 12.36 -0.36 32.07
N GLY A 163 11.38 -1.24 32.25
CA GLY A 163 10.00 -0.83 32.55
C GLY A 163 9.25 -0.14 31.39
N ASN A 164 9.74 -0.31 30.16
CA ASN A 164 9.05 0.12 28.94
C ASN A 164 8.34 -1.07 28.26
N MET A 165 7.51 -0.79 27.26
CA MET A 165 6.60 -1.76 26.61
C MET A 165 6.94 -1.94 25.13
N PHE A 166 8.18 -2.28 24.81
CA PHE A 166 8.66 -2.33 23.42
C PHE A 166 7.92 -3.36 22.56
N GLU A 167 7.37 -2.91 21.44
CA GLU A 167 6.87 -3.80 20.39
C GLU A 167 8.03 -4.17 19.46
N CYS A 168 8.49 -5.42 19.51
CA CYS A 168 9.65 -5.92 18.77
C CYS A 168 9.30 -6.30 17.32
N ASP A 169 8.77 -5.33 16.60
CA ASP A 169 8.52 -5.39 15.17
C ASP A 169 9.71 -4.85 14.36
N CYS A 170 9.52 -4.63 13.07
CA CYS A 170 10.55 -4.11 12.18
C CYS A 170 10.95 -2.66 12.47
N GLN A 171 10.08 -1.85 13.07
CA GLN A 171 10.41 -0.47 13.43
C GLN A 171 11.38 -0.43 14.63
N THR A 172 11.34 -1.43 15.52
CA THR A 172 12.27 -1.57 16.64
C THR A 172 13.60 -2.24 16.24
N LYS A 173 13.73 -2.73 14.99
CA LYS A 173 14.94 -3.42 14.52
C LYS A 173 16.21 -2.61 14.72
N TRP A 174 16.20 -1.32 14.38
CA TRP A 174 17.39 -0.46 14.53
C TRP A 174 17.90 -0.43 15.98
N LEU A 175 16.99 -0.46 16.96
CA LEU A 175 17.33 -0.43 18.38
C LEU A 175 17.97 -1.75 18.78
N ILE A 176 17.43 -2.88 18.33
CA ILE A 176 18.02 -4.21 18.53
C ILE A 176 19.44 -4.26 17.94
N ASP A 177 19.61 -3.76 16.73
CA ASP A 177 20.92 -3.71 16.05
C ASP A 177 21.90 -2.74 16.73
N TRP A 178 21.40 -1.65 17.30
CA TRP A 178 22.20 -0.72 18.09
C TRP A 178 22.64 -1.39 19.40
N LEU A 179 21.74 -2.08 20.11
CA LEU A 179 22.04 -2.79 21.36
C LEU A 179 23.09 -3.89 21.17
N LYS A 180 23.10 -4.57 20.02
CA LYS A 180 24.09 -5.61 19.70
C LYS A 180 25.47 -5.06 19.34
N ARG A 181 25.55 -3.82 18.85
CA ARG A 181 26.79 -3.18 18.36
C ARG A 181 27.38 -2.16 19.32
N SER A 182 26.56 -1.58 20.19
CA SER A 182 26.98 -0.55 21.13
C SER A 182 27.89 -1.12 22.21
N ASN A 183 28.87 -0.32 22.63
CA ASN A 183 29.74 -0.63 23.77
C ASN A 183 29.11 -0.20 25.11
N ALA A 184 27.98 0.50 25.08
CA ALA A 184 27.29 0.93 26.29
C ALA A 184 26.72 -0.26 27.06
N THR A 185 26.80 -0.24 28.39
CA THR A 185 26.11 -1.19 29.25
C THR A 185 24.62 -0.88 29.25
N VAL A 186 23.82 -1.83 28.77
CA VAL A 186 22.36 -1.71 28.73
C VAL A 186 21.73 -2.74 29.64
N SER A 187 20.81 -2.28 30.50
CA SER A 187 19.99 -3.18 31.33
C SER A 187 19.19 -4.18 30.49
N ASP A 188 18.80 -5.32 31.08
CA ASP A 188 17.95 -6.29 30.39
C ASP A 188 16.55 -5.70 30.13
N VAL A 189 16.21 -5.56 28.85
CA VAL A 189 14.92 -5.04 28.36
C VAL A 189 14.22 -6.13 27.57
N TYR A 190 12.90 -6.23 27.71
CA TYR A 190 12.11 -7.31 27.16
C TYR A 190 11.03 -6.81 26.19
N CYS A 191 10.73 -7.62 25.18
CA CYS A 191 9.68 -7.37 24.22
C CYS A 191 8.29 -7.56 24.86
N ASN A 192 7.39 -6.60 24.64
CA ASN A 192 5.97 -6.72 24.99
C ASN A 192 5.17 -7.55 23.96
N GLY A 193 5.65 -7.62 22.72
CA GLY A 193 5.05 -8.30 21.58
C GLY A 193 5.88 -8.10 20.30
N PRO A 194 5.39 -8.51 19.12
CA PRO A 194 4.19 -9.32 18.89
C PRO A 194 4.46 -10.84 18.93
N GLY A 195 3.43 -11.62 19.26
CA GLY A 195 3.44 -13.10 19.16
C GLY A 195 4.55 -13.77 19.98
N GLU A 196 5.28 -14.67 19.33
CA GLU A 196 6.41 -15.44 19.91
C GLU A 196 7.58 -14.56 20.40
N LYS A 197 7.63 -13.28 19.99
CA LYS A 197 8.68 -12.36 20.46
C LYS A 197 8.42 -11.86 21.88
N LYS A 198 7.19 -11.98 22.39
CA LYS A 198 6.84 -11.52 23.74
C LYS A 198 7.68 -12.21 24.81
N GLY A 199 8.30 -11.42 25.69
CA GLY A 199 9.14 -11.92 26.78
C GLY A 199 10.58 -12.22 26.38
N LEU A 200 10.95 -12.16 25.10
CA LEU A 200 12.35 -12.21 24.68
C LEU A 200 13.08 -10.93 25.10
N ARG A 201 14.36 -11.06 25.44
CA ARG A 201 15.23 -9.90 25.63
C ARG A 201 15.50 -9.26 24.28
N LEU A 202 15.50 -7.93 24.19
CA LEU A 202 15.70 -7.20 22.94
C LEU A 202 17.00 -7.63 22.22
N LYS A 203 18.09 -7.81 22.96
CA LYS A 203 19.39 -8.26 22.41
C LYS A 203 19.37 -9.70 21.88
N ASP A 204 18.46 -10.54 22.38
CA ASP A 204 18.35 -11.95 22.03
C ASP A 204 17.32 -12.19 20.90
N VAL A 205 16.66 -11.13 20.41
CA VAL A 205 15.78 -11.23 19.24
C VAL A 205 16.63 -11.63 18.02
N PRO A 206 16.28 -12.73 17.32
CA PRO A 206 17.01 -13.20 16.15
C PRO A 206 17.12 -12.14 15.06
N ASP A 207 18.24 -12.14 14.35
CA ASP A 207 18.40 -11.27 13.18
C ASP A 207 17.56 -11.79 12.01
N GLN A 208 16.51 -11.05 11.66
CA GLN A 208 15.52 -11.43 10.66
C GLN A 208 15.45 -10.40 9.53
N HIS A 209 16.59 -10.07 8.92
CA HIS A 209 16.67 -9.12 7.80
C HIS A 209 15.61 -9.37 6.70
N ALA A 210 15.31 -10.63 6.38
CA ALA A 210 14.31 -11.00 5.40
C ALA A 210 12.85 -10.77 5.86
N GLU A 211 12.56 -10.81 7.17
CA GLU A 211 11.19 -10.64 7.68
C GLU A 211 10.72 -9.19 7.65
N CYS A 212 11.64 -8.23 7.53
CA CYS A 212 11.32 -6.81 7.42
C CYS A 212 11.19 -6.31 5.98
N ILE A 213 11.51 -7.14 5.00
CA ILE A 213 11.23 -6.84 3.60
C ILE A 213 9.81 -7.32 3.30
N THR A 214 8.89 -6.36 3.17
CA THR A 214 7.55 -6.60 2.63
C THR A 214 7.51 -6.17 1.17
N THR A 215 6.35 -6.26 0.54
CA THR A 215 6.09 -5.65 -0.76
C THR A 215 5.04 -4.56 -0.67
N ASP A 216 4.96 -3.72 -1.68
CA ASP A 216 3.91 -2.70 -1.82
C ASP A 216 3.51 -2.51 -3.29
N PHE A 217 2.38 -1.85 -3.52
CA PHE A 217 1.85 -1.52 -4.84
C PHE A 217 1.93 -0.01 -5.07
N VAL A 218 2.95 0.42 -5.80
CA VAL A 218 3.20 1.85 -6.08
C VAL A 218 2.66 2.21 -7.44
N LEU A 219 2.01 3.38 -7.56
CA LEU A 219 1.51 3.86 -8.84
C LEU A 219 2.68 4.08 -9.80
N HIS A 220 2.71 3.32 -10.89
CA HIS A 220 3.77 3.34 -11.91
C HIS A 220 3.38 4.17 -13.13
N GLN A 221 2.20 3.89 -13.69
CA GLN A 221 1.68 4.59 -14.86
C GLN A 221 0.19 4.90 -14.67
N THR A 222 -0.25 6.05 -15.18
CA THR A 222 -1.68 6.38 -15.28
C THR A 222 -2.03 6.57 -16.75
N LEU A 223 -2.97 5.77 -17.26
CA LEU A 223 -3.46 5.90 -18.63
C LEU A 223 -4.63 6.88 -18.63
N SER A 224 -4.65 7.84 -19.55
CA SER A 224 -5.65 8.91 -19.60
C SER A 224 -7.06 8.47 -20.02
N THR A 225 -7.34 7.17 -20.06
CA THR A 225 -8.59 6.57 -20.51
C THR A 225 -9.38 5.95 -19.35
N GLN A 226 -10.71 6.09 -19.42
CA GLN A 226 -11.64 5.27 -18.64
C GLN A 226 -11.82 3.94 -19.35
N SER A 227 -11.88 2.84 -18.61
CA SER A 227 -11.89 1.50 -19.21
C SER A 227 -12.77 0.54 -18.43
N MET A 228 -13.31 -0.44 -19.14
CA MET A 228 -14.12 -1.53 -18.58
C MET A 228 -13.28 -2.78 -18.35
N SER A 229 -12.56 -3.23 -19.37
CA SER A 229 -11.71 -4.43 -19.32
C SER A 229 -10.31 -4.14 -19.87
N ALA A 230 -9.34 -4.87 -19.33
CA ALA A 230 -7.94 -4.86 -19.75
C ALA A 230 -7.47 -6.30 -19.93
N GLU A 231 -7.24 -6.70 -21.18
CA GLU A 231 -6.75 -8.03 -21.50
C GLU A 231 -5.31 -7.98 -21.97
N LEU A 232 -4.45 -8.78 -21.36
CA LEU A 232 -3.08 -8.96 -21.82
C LEU A 232 -2.99 -10.11 -22.82
N PHE A 233 -2.18 -9.95 -23.85
CA PHE A 233 -1.85 -11.03 -24.77
C PHE A 233 -0.41 -10.93 -25.26
N PHE A 234 0.17 -12.08 -25.54
CA PHE A 234 1.55 -12.20 -26.01
C PHE A 234 1.55 -12.50 -27.51
N TYR A 235 2.29 -11.73 -28.29
CA TYR A 235 2.39 -11.91 -29.73
C TYR A 235 3.82 -11.65 -30.19
N LYS A 236 4.43 -12.64 -30.84
CA LYS A 236 5.83 -12.56 -31.33
C LYS A 236 6.83 -12.09 -30.27
N GLU A 237 6.74 -12.65 -29.05
CA GLU A 237 7.61 -12.33 -27.90
C GLU A 237 7.36 -10.96 -27.24
N ASP A 238 6.47 -10.14 -27.79
CA ASP A 238 6.06 -8.87 -27.19
C ASP A 238 4.74 -8.98 -26.41
N ILE A 239 4.58 -8.05 -25.47
CA ILE A 239 3.41 -7.93 -24.60
C ILE A 239 2.50 -6.84 -25.14
N TYR A 240 1.22 -7.17 -25.29
CA TYR A 240 0.19 -6.23 -25.70
C TYR A 240 -0.96 -6.22 -24.72
N MET A 241 -1.72 -5.13 -24.72
CA MET A 241 -2.92 -4.99 -23.93
C MET A 241 -4.07 -4.46 -24.78
N ALA A 242 -5.20 -5.15 -24.76
CA ALA A 242 -6.46 -4.72 -25.34
C ALA A 242 -7.35 -4.09 -24.24
N LEU A 243 -7.72 -2.82 -24.41
CA LEU A 243 -8.53 -2.06 -23.48
C LEU A 243 -9.89 -1.70 -24.09
N ALA A 244 -10.99 -2.07 -23.42
CA ALA A 244 -12.31 -1.58 -23.78
C ALA A 244 -12.56 -0.20 -23.17
N VAL A 245 -12.73 0.82 -24.03
CA VAL A 245 -12.87 2.24 -23.65
C VAL A 245 -14.26 2.73 -24.12
N PRO A 246 -15.34 2.43 -23.37
CA PRO A 246 -16.71 2.69 -23.84
C PRO A 246 -16.99 4.17 -24.13
N ASN A 247 -16.45 5.08 -23.32
CA ASN A 247 -16.71 6.52 -23.46
C ASN A 247 -16.00 7.16 -24.65
N SER A 248 -14.97 6.50 -25.18
CA SER A 248 -14.30 6.92 -26.43
C SER A 248 -14.74 6.07 -27.63
N GLU A 249 -15.71 5.17 -27.44
CA GLU A 249 -16.24 4.30 -28.49
C GLU A 249 -15.13 3.55 -29.24
N ASN A 250 -14.19 2.98 -28.49
CA ASN A 250 -13.10 2.23 -29.09
C ASN A 250 -12.56 1.10 -28.20
N CYS A 251 -11.85 0.22 -28.87
CA CYS A 251 -10.95 -0.75 -28.29
C CYS A 251 -9.52 -0.28 -28.55
N LEU A 252 -8.81 0.12 -27.50
CA LEU A 252 -7.45 0.60 -27.59
C LEU A 252 -6.49 -0.58 -27.44
N VAL A 253 -5.67 -0.83 -28.46
CA VAL A 253 -4.59 -1.81 -28.38
C VAL A 253 -3.30 -1.08 -28.05
N MET A 254 -2.64 -1.51 -26.99
CA MET A 254 -1.38 -0.95 -26.51
C MET A 254 -0.28 -2.00 -26.56
N GLU A 255 0.94 -1.54 -26.74
CA GLU A 255 2.16 -2.34 -26.74
C GLU A 255 2.99 -1.96 -25.51
N TRP A 256 3.71 -2.94 -24.97
CA TRP A 256 4.65 -2.72 -23.89
C TRP A 256 6.00 -2.21 -24.43
N ASP A 257 6.43 -1.04 -23.97
CA ASP A 257 7.75 -0.50 -24.27
C ASP A 257 8.77 -1.03 -23.27
N HIS A 258 9.67 -1.91 -23.71
CA HIS A 258 10.70 -2.50 -22.85
C HIS A 258 11.79 -1.51 -22.40
N ILE A 259 11.91 -0.35 -23.06
CA ILE A 259 12.92 0.68 -22.75
C ILE A 259 12.36 1.65 -21.71
N GLU A 260 11.17 2.20 -21.97
CA GLU A 260 10.51 3.13 -21.04
C GLU A 260 9.76 2.42 -19.92
N ILE A 261 9.57 1.11 -20.03
CA ILE A 261 8.86 0.26 -19.08
C ILE A 261 7.43 0.78 -18.88
N ASN A 262 6.72 1.03 -19.97
CA ASN A 262 5.37 1.57 -19.93
C ASN A 262 4.52 1.00 -21.08
N PHE A 263 3.20 1.16 -20.99
CA PHE A 263 2.34 0.89 -22.14
C PHE A 263 2.22 2.11 -23.05
N ARG A 264 2.40 1.89 -24.35
CA ARG A 264 2.21 2.87 -25.42
C ARG A 264 1.04 2.48 -26.34
N PRO A 265 0.22 3.43 -26.82
CA PRO A 265 -0.80 3.14 -27.82
C PRO A 265 -0.19 2.57 -29.11
N LEU A 266 -0.71 1.44 -29.59
CA LEU A 266 -0.36 0.85 -30.89
C LEU A 266 -1.43 1.21 -31.94
N ASP A 267 -2.69 0.90 -31.63
CA ASP A 267 -3.80 1.07 -32.56
C ASP A 267 -5.12 1.34 -31.82
N THR A 268 -6.06 1.97 -32.50
CA THR A 268 -7.40 2.29 -31.97
C THR A 268 -8.46 1.71 -32.90
N ILE A 269 -9.13 0.66 -32.43
CA ILE A 269 -10.23 0.02 -33.17
C ILE A 269 -11.54 0.71 -32.76
N THR A 270 -12.12 1.49 -33.66
CA THR A 270 -13.38 2.20 -33.41
C THR A 270 -14.57 1.24 -33.36
N GLY A 271 -15.45 1.39 -32.37
CA GLY A 271 -16.67 0.60 -32.21
C GLY A 271 -17.67 1.28 -31.28
N ARG A 272 -18.96 1.23 -31.59
CA ARG A 272 -19.97 1.97 -30.83
C ARG A 272 -20.29 1.26 -29.52
N SER A 273 -20.09 1.93 -28.39
CA SER A 273 -20.32 1.36 -27.04
C SER A 273 -19.65 -0.01 -26.86
N VAL A 274 -18.32 -0.04 -27.06
CA VAL A 274 -17.51 -1.24 -26.81
C VAL A 274 -17.59 -1.65 -25.34
N VAL A 275 -17.96 -2.91 -25.09
CA VAL A 275 -18.07 -3.49 -23.73
C VAL A 275 -16.88 -4.39 -23.43
N GLY A 276 -16.43 -5.16 -24.41
CA GLY A 276 -15.34 -6.12 -24.27
C GLY A 276 -14.35 -6.08 -25.42
N CYS A 277 -13.09 -6.27 -25.05
CA CYS A 277 -11.96 -6.37 -25.95
C CYS A 277 -11.13 -7.59 -25.54
N ARG A 278 -11.30 -8.71 -26.23
CA ARG A 278 -10.55 -9.93 -25.93
C ARG A 278 -9.67 -10.29 -27.11
N ALA A 279 -8.39 -10.54 -26.84
CA ALA A 279 -7.44 -10.93 -27.86
C ALA A 279 -7.35 -12.46 -27.97
N ALA A 280 -7.03 -12.94 -29.16
CA ALA A 280 -6.78 -14.35 -29.45
C ALA A 280 -5.59 -14.47 -30.39
N VAL A 281 -4.64 -15.35 -30.10
CA VAL A 281 -3.52 -15.66 -31.00
C VAL A 281 -3.70 -17.07 -31.53
N ILE A 282 -4.19 -17.17 -32.76
CA ILE A 282 -4.57 -18.44 -33.39
C ILE A 282 -3.62 -18.70 -34.54
N HIS A 283 -2.89 -19.81 -34.49
CA HIS A 283 -1.92 -20.22 -35.52
C HIS A 283 -0.91 -19.11 -35.88
N GLY A 284 -0.42 -18.36 -34.88
CA GLY A 284 0.57 -17.29 -35.07
C GLY A 284 0.00 -15.98 -35.65
N GLN A 285 -1.33 -15.85 -35.72
CA GLN A 285 -2.02 -14.63 -36.12
C GLN A 285 -2.78 -14.04 -34.93
N ALA A 286 -2.58 -12.74 -34.67
CA ALA A 286 -3.31 -12.01 -33.62
C ALA A 286 -4.66 -11.51 -34.13
N TYR A 287 -5.68 -11.72 -33.31
CA TYR A 287 -7.03 -11.23 -33.48
C TYR A 287 -7.50 -10.48 -32.23
N VAL A 288 -8.36 -9.49 -32.42
CA VAL A 288 -9.08 -8.81 -31.32
C VAL A 288 -10.57 -8.90 -31.63
N ILE A 289 -11.31 -9.47 -30.68
CA ILE A 289 -12.76 -9.58 -30.72
C ILE A 289 -13.32 -8.40 -29.93
N VAL A 290 -14.11 -7.57 -30.62
CA VAL A 290 -14.69 -6.34 -30.08
C VAL A 290 -16.20 -6.53 -29.95
N THR A 291 -16.67 -6.65 -28.70
CA THR A 291 -18.09 -6.79 -28.40
C THR A 291 -18.73 -5.43 -28.14
N GLN A 292 -19.89 -5.20 -28.75
CA GLN A 292 -20.54 -3.89 -28.82
C GLN A 292 -22.03 -4.00 -28.47
N LEU A 293 -22.57 -3.01 -27.75
CA LEU A 293 -24.01 -2.93 -27.46
C LEU A 293 -24.85 -2.50 -28.67
N PHE A 294 -24.22 -1.87 -29.66
CA PHE A 294 -24.85 -1.36 -30.87
C PHE A 294 -24.04 -1.80 -32.10
N ASP A 295 -24.70 -1.83 -33.26
CA ASP A 295 -24.07 -2.10 -34.57
C ASP A 295 -23.40 -3.49 -34.74
N GLY A 296 -23.56 -4.38 -33.77
CA GLY A 296 -23.06 -5.75 -33.81
C GLY A 296 -21.59 -5.89 -33.39
N SER A 297 -21.20 -7.09 -33.00
CA SER A 297 -19.82 -7.40 -32.58
C SER A 297 -18.95 -7.76 -33.79
N HIS A 298 -17.64 -7.57 -33.67
CA HIS A 298 -16.72 -7.67 -34.80
C HIS A 298 -15.38 -8.31 -34.40
N VAL A 299 -14.77 -9.04 -35.32
CA VAL A 299 -13.42 -9.59 -35.17
C VAL A 299 -12.47 -8.80 -36.07
N TYR A 300 -11.34 -8.41 -35.51
CA TYR A 300 -10.28 -7.71 -36.21
C TYR A 300 -9.02 -8.57 -36.22
N ARG A 301 -8.26 -8.50 -37.30
CA ARG A 301 -7.00 -9.23 -37.50
C ARG A 301 -5.86 -8.24 -37.61
N TYR A 302 -4.75 -8.49 -36.92
CA TYR A 302 -3.56 -7.65 -37.03
C TYR A 302 -2.90 -7.77 -38.41
N ASP A 303 -2.69 -6.64 -39.09
CA ASP A 303 -1.93 -6.56 -40.35
C ASP A 303 -0.54 -5.96 -40.08
N PRO A 304 0.53 -6.78 -40.14
CA PRO A 304 1.88 -6.31 -39.87
C PRO A 304 2.42 -5.33 -40.92
N LYS A 305 1.84 -5.27 -42.12
CA LYS A 305 2.27 -4.30 -43.16
C LYS A 305 1.77 -2.89 -42.86
N GLN A 306 0.61 -2.80 -42.22
CA GLN A 306 -0.04 -1.54 -41.87
C GLN A 306 0.15 -1.16 -40.40
N ASN A 307 0.76 -2.06 -39.62
CA ASN A 307 0.91 -1.97 -38.18
C ASN A 307 -0.42 -1.63 -37.47
N LYS A 308 -1.52 -2.28 -37.89
CA LYS A 308 -2.87 -1.99 -37.39
C LYS A 308 -3.79 -3.19 -37.50
N TYR A 309 -4.90 -3.15 -36.77
CA TYR A 309 -5.96 -4.15 -36.81
C TYR A 309 -6.98 -3.80 -37.90
N VAL A 310 -7.18 -4.74 -38.82
CA VAL A 310 -8.15 -4.60 -39.91
C VAL A 310 -9.38 -5.46 -39.62
N LYS A 311 -10.57 -4.95 -39.94
CA LYS A 311 -11.82 -5.68 -39.79
C LYS A 311 -11.74 -6.99 -40.57
N PHE A 312 -11.87 -8.11 -39.87
CA PHE A 312 -11.75 -9.45 -40.43
C PHE A 312 -13.12 -10.09 -40.63
N GLN A 313 -14.00 -9.97 -39.63
CA GLN A 313 -15.32 -10.60 -39.66
C GLN A 313 -16.35 -9.76 -38.88
N ALA A 314 -17.60 -9.76 -39.32
CA ALA A 314 -18.74 -9.37 -38.50
C ALA A 314 -19.29 -10.61 -37.77
N VAL A 315 -19.44 -10.53 -36.45
CA VAL A 315 -20.02 -11.60 -35.65
C VAL A 315 -21.52 -11.59 -35.85
N GLU A 316 -22.10 -12.75 -36.15
CA GLU A 316 -23.54 -12.87 -36.34
C GLU A 316 -24.27 -12.57 -35.03
N ALA A 317 -24.99 -11.44 -34.98
CA ALA A 317 -25.64 -10.97 -33.76
C ALA A 317 -27.12 -11.39 -33.66
N SER A 318 -27.58 -12.37 -34.44
CA SER A 318 -29.01 -12.72 -34.55
C SER A 318 -29.66 -13.03 -33.18
N ASN A 319 -28.90 -13.60 -32.26
CA ASN A 319 -29.33 -13.92 -30.89
C ASN A 319 -28.55 -13.20 -29.79
N ILE A 320 -27.77 -12.16 -30.11
CA ILE A 320 -27.07 -11.33 -29.12
C ILE A 320 -27.77 -9.98 -29.05
N SER A 321 -28.11 -9.54 -27.83
CA SER A 321 -28.79 -8.28 -27.58
C SER A 321 -28.00 -7.35 -26.65
N LYS A 322 -27.46 -7.86 -25.52
CA LYS A 322 -26.72 -7.05 -24.53
C LYS A 322 -25.47 -7.78 -24.04
N PRO A 323 -24.40 -7.83 -24.87
CA PRO A 323 -23.15 -8.42 -24.44
C PRO A 323 -22.59 -7.70 -23.21
N ASN A 324 -22.18 -8.46 -22.21
CA ASN A 324 -21.61 -7.93 -20.96
C ASN A 324 -20.18 -8.40 -20.72
N ASP A 325 -19.88 -9.64 -21.09
CA ASP A 325 -18.57 -10.26 -20.92
C ASP A 325 -18.20 -11.12 -22.14
N ILE A 326 -16.91 -11.40 -22.31
CA ILE A 326 -16.36 -12.23 -23.37
C ILE A 326 -15.21 -13.08 -22.85
N GLU A 327 -15.30 -14.39 -23.12
CA GLU A 327 -14.23 -15.35 -22.83
C GLU A 327 -13.72 -16.00 -24.11
N VAL A 328 -12.40 -16.21 -24.18
CA VAL A 328 -11.73 -16.85 -25.32
C VAL A 328 -10.89 -18.00 -24.77
N PHE A 329 -11.11 -19.20 -25.27
CA PHE A 329 -10.46 -20.40 -24.75
C PHE A 329 -10.33 -21.50 -25.81
N PRO A 330 -9.27 -22.31 -25.77
CA PRO A 330 -9.13 -23.50 -26.59
C PRO A 330 -9.76 -24.74 -25.90
N ILE A 331 -10.26 -25.68 -26.70
CA ILE A 331 -10.59 -27.05 -26.28
C ILE A 331 -9.91 -28.03 -27.23
N GLY A 332 -8.78 -28.60 -26.81
CA GLY A 332 -7.88 -29.30 -27.72
C GLY A 332 -7.24 -28.32 -28.70
N ASP A 333 -7.28 -28.62 -29.99
CA ASP A 333 -6.75 -27.76 -31.06
C ASP A 333 -7.77 -26.75 -31.60
N GLU A 334 -9.01 -26.80 -31.09
CA GLU A 334 -10.11 -25.97 -31.54
C GLU A 334 -10.24 -24.72 -30.66
N TRP A 335 -10.47 -23.57 -31.30
CA TRP A 335 -10.65 -22.29 -30.61
C TRP A 335 -12.10 -21.88 -30.52
N PHE A 336 -12.48 -21.36 -29.35
CA PHE A 336 -13.81 -20.86 -29.08
C PHE A 336 -13.75 -19.47 -28.46
N PHE A 337 -14.80 -18.70 -28.69
CA PHE A 337 -15.12 -17.58 -27.80
C PHE A 337 -16.58 -17.60 -27.42
N LEU A 338 -16.87 -17.14 -26.21
CA LEU A 338 -18.21 -17.03 -25.66
C LEU A 338 -18.53 -15.56 -25.49
N VAL A 339 -19.68 -15.13 -26.01
CA VAL A 339 -20.27 -13.82 -25.68
C VAL A 339 -21.35 -14.05 -24.64
N VAL A 340 -21.21 -13.41 -23.50
CA VAL A 340 -22.14 -13.49 -22.37
C VAL A 340 -23.19 -12.38 -22.52
N ASP A 341 -24.47 -12.75 -22.52
CA ASP A 341 -25.57 -11.81 -22.74
C ASP A 341 -26.37 -11.52 -21.45
N SER A 342 -26.45 -10.25 -21.10
CA SER A 342 -27.14 -9.76 -19.89
C SER A 342 -28.63 -9.47 -20.08
N SER A 343 -29.15 -9.64 -21.29
CA SER A 343 -30.57 -9.50 -21.58
C SER A 343 -31.28 -10.85 -21.54
N LYS A 344 -32.60 -10.83 -21.26
CA LYS A 344 -33.42 -12.05 -21.32
C LYS A 344 -33.70 -12.54 -22.75
N ALA A 345 -33.62 -11.64 -23.73
CA ALA A 345 -33.99 -11.94 -25.11
C ALA A 345 -32.79 -12.41 -25.94
N GLY A 346 -31.59 -11.95 -25.58
CA GLY A 346 -30.34 -12.49 -26.09
C GLY A 346 -29.98 -13.80 -25.39
N LEU A 347 -29.10 -14.56 -26.04
CA LEU A 347 -28.59 -15.83 -25.57
C LEU A 347 -27.07 -15.75 -25.47
N SER A 348 -26.51 -16.21 -24.36
CA SER A 348 -25.08 -16.42 -24.25
C SER A 348 -24.63 -17.41 -25.33
N THR A 349 -23.79 -16.95 -26.25
CA THR A 349 -23.53 -17.67 -27.51
C THR A 349 -22.07 -18.03 -27.63
N LEU A 350 -21.82 -19.33 -27.77
CA LEU A 350 -20.51 -19.91 -28.05
C LEU A 350 -20.26 -19.92 -29.55
N TYR A 351 -19.10 -19.39 -29.95
CA TYR A 351 -18.62 -19.38 -31.32
C TYR A 351 -17.44 -20.31 -31.46
N LYS A 352 -17.35 -20.98 -32.60
CA LYS A 352 -16.27 -21.91 -32.93
C LYS A 352 -15.47 -21.40 -34.12
N TRP A 353 -14.14 -21.49 -34.04
CA TRP A 353 -13.23 -21.21 -35.14
C TRP A 353 -13.31 -22.30 -36.22
N ASN A 354 -13.35 -21.90 -37.50
CA ASN A 354 -13.39 -22.84 -38.65
C ASN A 354 -12.45 -22.43 -39.80
N GLU A 355 -11.22 -22.01 -39.48
CA GLU A 355 -10.18 -21.53 -40.42
C GLU A 355 -10.48 -20.17 -41.07
N THR A 356 -11.71 -19.91 -41.49
CA THR A 356 -12.13 -18.66 -42.13
C THR A 356 -12.66 -17.62 -41.16
N GLY A 357 -13.08 -18.05 -39.96
CA GLY A 357 -13.60 -17.16 -38.93
C GLY A 357 -14.26 -17.91 -37.78
N PHE A 358 -15.07 -17.17 -37.03
CA PHE A 358 -15.84 -17.65 -35.89
C PHE A 358 -17.34 -17.68 -36.21
N TYR A 359 -17.99 -18.81 -35.97
CA TYR A 359 -19.40 -19.01 -36.31
C TYR A 359 -20.17 -19.54 -35.11
N PRO A 360 -21.47 -19.18 -34.96
CA PRO A 360 -22.30 -19.66 -33.87
C PRO A 360 -22.28 -21.18 -33.80
N TYR A 361 -22.04 -21.71 -32.60
CA TYR A 361 -21.86 -23.15 -32.38
C TYR A 361 -22.87 -23.70 -31.36
N GLN A 362 -23.11 -22.95 -30.29
CA GLN A 362 -24.04 -23.33 -29.25
C GLN A 362 -24.62 -22.11 -28.53
N TYR A 363 -25.91 -22.17 -28.22
CA TYR A 363 -26.58 -21.22 -27.33
C TYR A 363 -26.67 -21.80 -25.92
N LEU A 364 -26.47 -20.95 -24.91
CA LEU A 364 -26.44 -21.31 -23.50
C LEU A 364 -27.44 -20.45 -22.73
N HIS A 365 -27.98 -21.04 -21.66
CA HIS A 365 -28.72 -20.35 -20.60
C HIS A 365 -29.88 -19.45 -21.06
N GLU A 366 -30.83 -20.03 -21.79
CA GLU A 366 -31.99 -19.31 -22.33
C GLU A 366 -32.83 -18.61 -21.24
N TRP A 367 -33.19 -17.34 -21.48
CA TRP A 367 -34.01 -16.48 -20.60
C TRP A 367 -33.35 -15.99 -19.32
N PHE A 368 -32.03 -16.21 -19.18
CA PHE A 368 -31.23 -15.70 -18.08
C PHE A 368 -30.57 -14.36 -18.44
N ARG A 369 -30.05 -13.67 -17.42
CA ARG A 369 -29.29 -12.42 -17.58
C ARG A 369 -27.88 -12.68 -17.12
N ASP A 370 -27.09 -13.26 -18.00
CA ASP A 370 -25.73 -13.65 -17.68
C ASP A 370 -24.84 -12.42 -17.58
N THR A 371 -24.02 -12.38 -16.54
CA THR A 371 -23.13 -11.25 -16.25
C THR A 371 -21.69 -11.58 -16.54
N ASP A 372 -21.27 -12.82 -16.35
CA ASP A 372 -19.87 -13.24 -16.49
C ASP A 372 -19.81 -14.73 -16.82
N ALA A 373 -18.76 -15.12 -17.55
CA ALA A 373 -18.42 -16.51 -17.76
C ALA A 373 -16.97 -16.77 -17.38
N GLU A 374 -16.70 -17.99 -16.93
CA GLU A 374 -15.35 -18.41 -16.62
C GLU A 374 -15.12 -19.83 -17.15
N PHE A 375 -14.10 -19.97 -18.01
CA PHE A 375 -13.66 -21.26 -18.51
C PHE A 375 -12.68 -21.91 -17.53
N VAL A 376 -12.90 -23.18 -17.22
CA VAL A 376 -12.05 -23.93 -16.29
C VAL A 376 -11.94 -25.39 -16.67
N THR A 377 -10.77 -25.98 -16.46
CA THR A 377 -10.60 -27.43 -16.57
C THR A 377 -10.69 -28.06 -15.19
N MET A 378 -11.80 -28.77 -14.93
CA MET A 378 -12.02 -29.50 -13.68
C MET A 378 -11.83 -30.98 -13.95
N GLU A 379 -10.91 -31.62 -13.21
CA GLU A 379 -10.64 -33.07 -13.31
C GLU A 379 -10.36 -33.53 -14.77
N GLY A 380 -9.60 -32.71 -15.52
CA GLY A 380 -9.23 -32.98 -16.91
C GLY A 380 -10.36 -32.81 -17.92
N LYS A 381 -11.52 -32.28 -17.52
CA LYS A 381 -12.65 -31.98 -18.39
C LYS A 381 -12.88 -30.46 -18.50
N PRO A 382 -13.08 -29.92 -19.71
CA PRO A 382 -13.45 -28.52 -19.88
C PRO A 382 -14.84 -28.25 -19.30
N HIS A 383 -14.95 -27.15 -18.57
CA HIS A 383 -16.19 -26.64 -17.99
C HIS A 383 -16.32 -25.13 -18.24
N LEU A 384 -17.55 -24.65 -18.19
CA LEU A 384 -17.89 -23.23 -18.15
C LEU A 384 -18.73 -22.97 -16.91
N ILE A 385 -18.39 -21.93 -16.18
CA ILE A 385 -19.21 -21.42 -15.07
C ILE A 385 -19.84 -20.13 -15.53
N LEU A 386 -21.18 -20.04 -15.49
CA LEU A 386 -21.91 -18.81 -15.80
C LEU A 386 -22.46 -18.20 -14.51
N ALA A 387 -22.26 -16.90 -14.33
CA ALA A 387 -22.94 -16.10 -13.33
C ALA A 387 -24.07 -15.29 -13.97
N SER A 388 -25.19 -15.17 -13.27
CA SER A 388 -26.37 -14.47 -13.77
C SER A 388 -27.06 -13.69 -12.68
N ARG A 389 -27.68 -12.56 -13.05
CA ARG A 389 -28.31 -11.64 -12.09
C ARG A 389 -29.43 -12.33 -11.31
N SER A 390 -29.37 -12.22 -9.97
CA SER A 390 -30.36 -12.79 -9.05
C SER A 390 -30.58 -14.30 -9.20
N GLN A 391 -29.55 -15.03 -9.62
CA GLN A 391 -29.53 -16.49 -9.73
C GLN A 391 -28.25 -17.04 -9.11
N VAL A 392 -28.22 -18.36 -8.90
CA VAL A 392 -27.00 -19.08 -8.53
C VAL A 392 -26.12 -19.33 -9.77
N PRO A 393 -24.78 -19.37 -9.62
CA PRO A 393 -23.90 -19.78 -10.71
C PRO A 393 -24.19 -21.20 -11.19
N VAL A 394 -24.09 -21.42 -12.48
CA VAL A 394 -24.33 -22.72 -13.12
C VAL A 394 -23.05 -23.25 -13.77
N ILE A 395 -22.85 -24.56 -13.70
CA ILE A 395 -21.69 -25.26 -14.27
C ILE A 395 -22.15 -26.06 -15.48
N TYR A 396 -21.55 -25.78 -16.63
CA TYR A 396 -21.66 -26.59 -17.83
C TYR A 396 -20.40 -27.44 -17.98
N GLN A 397 -20.56 -28.72 -18.34
CA GLN A 397 -19.46 -29.62 -18.66
C GLN A 397 -19.41 -29.89 -20.16
N TRP A 398 -18.22 -29.87 -20.76
CA TRP A 398 -18.02 -30.28 -22.13
C TRP A 398 -18.26 -31.78 -22.31
N ASN A 399 -19.21 -32.14 -23.16
CA ASN A 399 -19.49 -33.51 -23.55
C ASN A 399 -18.70 -33.86 -24.81
N LYS A 400 -17.73 -34.78 -24.69
CA LYS A 400 -16.87 -35.19 -25.82
C LYS A 400 -17.62 -35.86 -26.97
N HIS A 401 -18.76 -36.50 -26.72
CA HIS A 401 -19.53 -37.20 -27.77
C HIS A 401 -20.37 -36.22 -28.59
N SER A 402 -21.11 -35.33 -27.92
CA SER A 402 -21.92 -34.32 -28.62
C SER A 402 -21.10 -33.11 -29.07
N GLN A 403 -19.86 -32.98 -28.57
CA GLN A 403 -19.02 -31.78 -28.70
C GLN A 403 -19.77 -30.52 -28.25
N LYS A 404 -20.54 -30.58 -27.17
CA LYS A 404 -21.31 -29.45 -26.66
C LYS A 404 -21.17 -29.34 -25.16
N PHE A 405 -21.31 -28.13 -24.64
CA PHE A 405 -21.50 -27.90 -23.22
C PHE A 405 -22.89 -28.37 -22.80
N VAL A 406 -22.97 -29.15 -21.73
CA VAL A 406 -24.24 -29.63 -21.17
C VAL A 406 -24.30 -29.19 -19.72
N LEU A 407 -25.45 -28.68 -19.29
CA LEU A 407 -25.67 -28.29 -17.90
C LEU A 407 -25.34 -29.48 -16.99
N HIS A 408 -24.41 -29.27 -16.07
CA HIS A 408 -23.88 -30.32 -15.20
C HIS A 408 -24.44 -30.18 -13.78
N SER A 409 -24.33 -28.99 -13.20
CA SER A 409 -24.76 -28.71 -11.83
C SER A 409 -24.89 -27.21 -11.57
N GLU A 410 -25.37 -26.84 -10.39
CA GLU A 410 -25.42 -25.47 -9.89
C GLU A 410 -24.45 -25.31 -8.70
N ILE A 411 -24.08 -24.07 -8.37
CA ILE A 411 -23.33 -23.73 -7.16
C ILE A 411 -24.30 -23.08 -6.17
N PRO A 412 -24.96 -23.86 -5.30
CA PRO A 412 -26.06 -23.36 -4.47
C PRO A 412 -25.59 -22.41 -3.37
N ASN A 413 -26.52 -21.58 -2.84
CA ASN A 413 -26.31 -20.64 -1.73
C ASN A 413 -25.45 -19.40 -2.06
N TYR A 414 -25.18 -19.15 -3.34
CA TYR A 414 -24.42 -18.00 -3.82
C TYR A 414 -25.26 -17.22 -4.83
N ASP A 415 -26.28 -16.52 -4.36
CA ASP A 415 -27.15 -15.72 -5.23
C ASP A 415 -26.50 -14.38 -5.61
N ASP A 416 -26.84 -13.88 -6.79
CA ASP A 416 -26.51 -12.52 -7.26
C ASP A 416 -24.99 -12.25 -7.38
N ILE A 417 -24.23 -13.31 -7.67
CA ILE A 417 -22.82 -13.20 -8.08
C ILE A 417 -22.74 -12.43 -9.40
N VAL A 418 -21.83 -11.46 -9.45
CA VAL A 418 -21.61 -10.57 -10.59
C VAL A 418 -20.50 -11.13 -11.48
N THR A 419 -19.40 -11.57 -10.89
CA THR A 419 -18.24 -12.16 -11.60
C THR A 419 -17.69 -13.38 -10.86
N VAL A 420 -17.13 -14.32 -11.61
CA VAL A 420 -16.48 -15.54 -11.14
C VAL A 420 -15.10 -15.62 -11.78
N LYS A 421 -14.06 -15.77 -10.97
CA LYS A 421 -12.69 -16.00 -11.46
C LYS A 421 -12.08 -17.25 -10.83
N THR A 422 -11.39 -18.03 -11.62
CA THR A 422 -10.76 -19.27 -11.15
C THR A 422 -9.31 -19.05 -10.78
N PHE A 423 -8.83 -19.82 -9.80
CA PHE A 423 -7.41 -19.88 -9.44
C PHE A 423 -7.11 -21.17 -8.70
N GLN A 424 -5.84 -21.46 -8.48
CA GLN A 424 -5.40 -22.66 -7.76
C GLN A 424 -4.51 -22.29 -6.58
N ILE A 425 -4.70 -22.98 -5.47
CA ILE A 425 -3.80 -22.95 -4.31
C ILE A 425 -3.41 -24.40 -4.03
N ASN A 426 -2.11 -24.70 -4.02
CA ASN A 426 -1.59 -26.06 -3.76
C ASN A 426 -2.22 -27.13 -4.66
N GLY A 427 -2.50 -26.79 -5.93
CA GLY A 427 -3.15 -27.66 -6.92
C GLY A 427 -4.67 -27.83 -6.74
N ALA A 428 -5.26 -27.30 -5.67
CA ALA A 428 -6.71 -27.33 -5.47
C ALA A 428 -7.37 -26.14 -6.18
N LEU A 429 -8.44 -26.42 -6.93
CA LEU A 429 -9.23 -25.41 -7.64
C LEU A 429 -10.05 -24.57 -6.65
N HIS A 430 -9.99 -23.26 -6.83
CA HIS A 430 -10.79 -22.28 -6.10
C HIS A 430 -11.51 -21.35 -7.07
N LEU A 431 -12.64 -20.80 -6.61
CA LEU A 431 -13.34 -19.71 -7.28
C LEU A 431 -13.35 -18.49 -6.38
N ALA A 432 -13.07 -17.34 -6.98
CA ALA A 432 -13.30 -16.02 -6.43
C ALA A 432 -14.60 -15.47 -7.03
N MET A 433 -15.61 -15.29 -6.20
CA MET A 433 -16.95 -14.85 -6.61
C MET A 433 -17.23 -13.47 -6.05
N ALA A 434 -17.42 -12.49 -6.92
CA ALA A 434 -17.74 -11.13 -6.51
C ALA A 434 -19.25 -10.90 -6.47
N CYS A 435 -19.75 -10.27 -5.41
CA CYS A 435 -21.10 -9.72 -5.38
C CYS A 435 -21.05 -8.20 -5.17
N TYR A 436 -22.04 -7.47 -5.68
CA TYR A 436 -22.04 -6.00 -5.60
C TYR A 436 -22.13 -5.48 -4.15
N ILE A 437 -23.07 -6.02 -3.37
CA ILE A 437 -23.31 -5.71 -1.96
C ILE A 437 -23.50 -7.04 -1.22
N GLY A 438 -23.10 -7.09 0.05
CA GLY A 438 -23.06 -8.32 0.85
C GLY A 438 -21.63 -8.78 0.98
N ASP A 439 -21.39 -10.09 0.88
CA ASP A 439 -20.05 -10.66 0.98
C ASP A 439 -19.68 -11.39 -0.31
N SER A 440 -18.60 -10.93 -0.95
CA SER A 440 -17.89 -11.71 -1.97
C SER A 440 -17.22 -12.91 -1.30
N LYS A 441 -16.97 -13.98 -2.04
CA LYS A 441 -16.53 -15.24 -1.43
C LYS A 441 -15.44 -15.93 -2.22
N VAL A 442 -14.57 -16.61 -1.49
CA VAL A 442 -13.67 -17.63 -2.04
C VAL A 442 -14.21 -19.00 -1.63
N VAL A 443 -14.36 -19.87 -2.62
CA VAL A 443 -14.81 -21.26 -2.44
C VAL A 443 -13.80 -22.23 -3.05
N ARG A 444 -13.71 -23.44 -2.51
CA ARG A 444 -12.79 -24.50 -2.95
C ARG A 444 -13.53 -25.71 -3.48
N TRP A 445 -13.06 -26.29 -4.58
CA TRP A 445 -13.57 -27.55 -5.11
C TRP A 445 -13.14 -28.73 -4.24
N THR A 446 -14.10 -29.58 -3.85
CA THR A 446 -13.84 -30.77 -3.01
C THR A 446 -13.82 -32.10 -3.78
N GLY A 447 -14.01 -32.07 -5.10
CA GLY A 447 -14.28 -33.27 -5.92
C GLY A 447 -15.77 -33.56 -6.09
N LYS A 448 -16.65 -32.92 -5.31
CA LYS A 448 -18.11 -33.08 -5.42
C LYS A 448 -18.85 -31.77 -5.50
N GLN A 449 -18.45 -30.80 -4.69
CA GLN A 449 -19.09 -29.48 -4.60
C GLN A 449 -18.07 -28.41 -4.23
N PHE A 450 -18.46 -27.15 -4.40
CA PHE A 450 -17.69 -26.02 -3.87
C PHE A 450 -18.07 -25.78 -2.40
N GLU A 451 -17.04 -25.60 -1.56
CA GLU A 451 -17.20 -25.26 -0.15
C GLU A 451 -16.58 -23.91 0.15
N GLU A 452 -17.23 -23.14 1.02
CA GLU A 452 -16.75 -21.81 1.43
C GLU A 452 -15.43 -21.89 2.19
N VAL A 453 -14.46 -21.07 1.77
CA VAL A 453 -13.19 -20.87 2.46
C VAL A 453 -13.25 -19.59 3.27
N GLN A 454 -13.67 -18.49 2.63
CA GLN A 454 -13.66 -17.18 3.25
C GLN A 454 -14.64 -16.22 2.58
N ALA A 455 -15.20 -15.31 3.38
CA ALA A 455 -16.08 -14.22 2.95
C ALA A 455 -15.37 -12.86 3.07
N PHE A 456 -15.70 -11.94 2.15
CA PHE A 456 -15.07 -10.63 1.98
C PHE A 456 -16.15 -9.55 1.81
N PRO A 457 -16.25 -8.57 2.73
CA PRO A 457 -17.31 -7.55 2.66
C PRO A 457 -17.24 -6.71 1.38
N SER A 458 -18.26 -6.81 0.55
CA SER A 458 -18.40 -6.06 -0.70
C SER A 458 -19.01 -4.68 -0.45
N ARG A 459 -18.37 -3.65 -1.01
CA ARG A 459 -18.86 -2.27 -1.01
C ARG A 459 -18.93 -1.73 -2.43
N GLY A 460 -19.92 -2.20 -3.17
CA GLY A 460 -20.04 -1.94 -4.61
C GLY A 460 -18.95 -2.66 -5.38
N ALA A 461 -18.74 -3.95 -5.12
CA ALA A 461 -17.68 -4.73 -5.74
C ALA A 461 -18.13 -5.32 -7.07
N MET A 462 -17.40 -5.02 -8.14
CA MET A 462 -17.64 -5.59 -9.48
C MET A 462 -16.66 -6.71 -9.83
N VAL A 463 -15.57 -6.83 -9.08
CA VAL A 463 -14.49 -7.77 -9.37
C VAL A 463 -13.83 -8.24 -8.08
N LEU A 464 -13.57 -9.54 -8.01
CA LEU A 464 -12.72 -10.18 -7.03
C LEU A 464 -11.69 -11.00 -7.81
N GLN A 465 -10.50 -10.41 -8.03
CA GLN A 465 -9.52 -10.97 -8.94
C GLN A 465 -8.39 -11.66 -8.15
N PRO A 466 -8.19 -12.98 -8.33
CA PRO A 466 -6.98 -13.66 -7.87
C PRO A 466 -5.81 -13.35 -8.83
N PHE A 467 -4.61 -13.23 -8.27
CA PHE A 467 -3.38 -13.11 -9.06
C PHE A 467 -2.17 -13.59 -8.27
N VAL A 468 -1.09 -13.88 -8.99
CA VAL A 468 0.17 -14.36 -8.40
C VAL A 468 1.29 -13.44 -8.84
N PHE A 469 2.11 -13.02 -7.88
CA PHE A 469 3.41 -12.42 -8.17
C PHE A 469 4.49 -13.20 -7.43
N LYS A 470 5.50 -13.65 -8.18
CA LYS A 470 6.54 -14.55 -7.67
C LYS A 470 5.89 -15.79 -7.03
N GLU A 471 6.14 -16.04 -5.75
CA GLU A 471 5.60 -17.19 -5.01
C GLU A 471 4.37 -16.82 -4.16
N HIS A 472 3.90 -15.58 -4.21
CA HIS A 472 2.82 -15.11 -3.34
C HIS A 472 1.48 -15.06 -4.08
N GLN A 473 0.48 -15.71 -3.49
CA GLN A 473 -0.91 -15.62 -3.93
C GLN A 473 -1.57 -14.37 -3.34
N TYR A 474 -2.17 -13.57 -4.22
CA TYR A 474 -2.93 -12.38 -3.88
C TYR A 474 -4.38 -12.51 -4.36
N LEU A 475 -5.22 -11.65 -3.78
CA LEU A 475 -6.61 -11.48 -4.13
C LEU A 475 -6.94 -10.00 -4.00
N VAL A 476 -7.50 -9.36 -5.04
CA VAL A 476 -7.92 -7.96 -4.99
C VAL A 476 -9.43 -7.85 -5.13
N LEU A 477 -10.06 -7.22 -4.13
CA LEU A 477 -11.48 -6.89 -4.14
C LEU A 477 -11.63 -5.42 -4.56
N GLY A 478 -12.21 -5.21 -5.74
CA GLY A 478 -12.58 -3.88 -6.22
C GLY A 478 -13.73 -3.30 -5.40
N SER A 479 -13.78 -1.98 -5.23
CA SER A 479 -14.87 -1.32 -4.51
C SER A 479 -15.18 0.05 -5.11
N ASP A 480 -16.46 0.30 -5.40
CA ASP A 480 -16.94 1.57 -5.91
C ASP A 480 -17.12 2.64 -4.80
N TYR A 481 -17.23 2.22 -3.53
CA TYR A 481 -17.56 3.11 -2.40
C TYR A 481 -16.40 3.36 -1.41
N SER A 482 -15.31 2.61 -1.53
CA SER A 482 -14.11 2.67 -0.68
C SER A 482 -12.85 2.28 -1.46
N PHE A 483 -11.69 2.20 -0.80
CA PHE A 483 -10.46 1.68 -1.42
C PHE A 483 -10.64 0.24 -1.88
N SER A 484 -9.93 -0.14 -2.94
CA SER A 484 -9.85 -1.54 -3.35
C SER A 484 -8.85 -2.25 -2.44
N GLN A 485 -9.26 -3.37 -1.85
CA GLN A 485 -8.47 -4.08 -0.86
C GLN A 485 -7.72 -5.23 -1.53
N VAL A 486 -6.39 -5.20 -1.41
CA VAL A 486 -5.51 -6.32 -1.75
C VAL A 486 -5.33 -7.17 -0.49
N TYR A 487 -5.55 -8.46 -0.64
CA TYR A 487 -5.30 -9.50 0.35
C TYR A 487 -4.14 -10.38 -0.10
N ARG A 488 -3.40 -10.93 0.86
CA ARG A 488 -2.33 -11.90 0.64
C ARG A 488 -2.69 -13.19 1.34
N TYR A 489 -2.51 -14.32 0.66
CA TYR A 489 -2.74 -15.64 1.25
C TYR A 489 -1.69 -15.92 2.33
N ASP A 490 -2.14 -16.39 3.49
CA ASP A 490 -1.31 -16.85 4.59
C ASP A 490 -1.35 -18.38 4.61
N GLU A 491 -0.25 -19.02 4.24
CA GLU A 491 -0.17 -20.48 4.19
C GLU A 491 -0.35 -21.15 5.56
N LYS A 492 0.04 -20.49 6.66
CA LYS A 492 -0.09 -21.07 8.00
C LYS A 492 -1.55 -21.08 8.44
N LYS A 493 -2.28 -20.02 8.10
CA LYS A 493 -3.69 -19.88 8.45
C LYS A 493 -4.65 -20.44 7.40
N GLN A 494 -4.15 -20.73 6.20
CA GLN A 494 -4.94 -21.16 5.04
C GLN A 494 -6.04 -20.14 4.66
N GLU A 495 -5.80 -18.85 4.87
CA GLU A 495 -6.77 -17.77 4.65
C GLU A 495 -6.11 -16.54 3.97
N PHE A 496 -6.91 -15.69 3.36
CA PHE A 496 -6.47 -14.39 2.84
C PHE A 496 -6.54 -13.32 3.93
N SER A 497 -5.37 -12.76 4.28
CA SER A 497 -5.25 -11.64 5.21
C SER A 497 -5.17 -10.31 4.47
N LYS A 498 -5.77 -9.24 5.03
CA LYS A 498 -5.63 -7.89 4.48
C LYS A 498 -4.15 -7.53 4.35
N PHE A 499 -3.75 -7.00 3.20
CA PHE A 499 -2.36 -6.71 2.91
C PHE A 499 -2.11 -5.23 2.61
N ARG A 500 -2.71 -4.72 1.53
CA ARG A 500 -2.55 -3.33 1.07
C ARG A 500 -3.86 -2.82 0.48
N GLU A 501 -3.97 -1.51 0.37
CA GLU A 501 -5.10 -0.86 -0.29
C GLU A 501 -4.60 -0.12 -1.52
N VAL A 502 -5.33 -0.20 -2.63
CA VAL A 502 -5.07 0.59 -3.83
C VAL A 502 -6.28 1.44 -4.15
N TYR A 503 -6.03 2.68 -4.58
CA TYR A 503 -7.10 3.61 -4.93
C TYR A 503 -7.33 3.66 -6.44
N VAL A 504 -8.49 3.16 -6.86
CA VAL A 504 -8.97 3.18 -8.25
C VAL A 504 -10.45 3.58 -8.22
N GLN A 505 -10.87 4.48 -9.11
CA GLN A 505 -12.25 4.96 -9.12
C GLN A 505 -13.14 4.02 -9.91
N TRP A 506 -14.00 3.29 -9.19
CA TRP A 506 -14.95 2.34 -9.77
C TRP A 506 -14.26 1.27 -10.61
N PRO A 507 -13.45 0.41 -9.98
CA PRO A 507 -12.68 -0.61 -10.68
C PRO A 507 -13.59 -1.63 -11.36
N ARG A 508 -13.19 -2.11 -12.54
CA ARG A 508 -13.97 -3.09 -13.32
C ARG A 508 -13.22 -4.39 -13.59
N SER A 509 -11.90 -4.33 -13.68
CA SER A 509 -11.02 -5.49 -13.81
C SER A 509 -9.66 -5.16 -13.20
N PHE A 510 -8.97 -6.21 -12.75
CA PHE A 510 -7.57 -6.16 -12.39
C PHE A 510 -6.84 -7.22 -13.20
N THR A 511 -5.68 -6.88 -13.75
CA THR A 511 -4.91 -7.79 -14.61
C THR A 511 -3.45 -7.75 -14.19
N ALA A 512 -2.88 -8.92 -13.93
CA ALA A 512 -1.51 -9.07 -13.49
C ALA A 512 -0.58 -9.28 -14.69
N LEU A 513 0.51 -8.51 -14.76
CA LEU A 513 1.59 -8.63 -15.72
C LEU A 513 2.88 -8.93 -14.97
N SER A 514 3.48 -10.08 -15.23
CA SER A 514 4.84 -10.39 -14.80
C SER A 514 5.78 -10.32 -16.00
N THR A 515 6.83 -9.52 -15.86
CA THR A 515 7.99 -9.49 -16.77
C THR A 515 9.17 -10.18 -16.09
N ASP A 516 10.31 -10.34 -16.78
CA ASP A 516 11.49 -11.02 -16.23
C ASP A 516 11.99 -10.46 -14.88
N ARG A 517 11.71 -9.19 -14.58
CA ARG A 517 12.21 -8.51 -13.37
C ARG A 517 11.18 -7.73 -12.57
N ARG A 518 10.03 -7.42 -13.16
CA ARG A 518 9.06 -6.48 -12.60
C ARG A 518 7.65 -7.02 -12.75
N ASP A 519 6.86 -6.81 -11.72
CA ASP A 519 5.49 -7.24 -11.61
C ASP A 519 4.58 -6.01 -11.57
N PHE A 520 3.52 -6.02 -12.38
CA PHE A 520 2.59 -4.90 -12.52
C PHE A 520 1.14 -5.35 -12.40
N LEU A 521 0.36 -4.61 -11.62
CA LEU A 521 -1.09 -4.77 -11.52
C LEU A 521 -1.77 -3.64 -12.28
N ILE A 522 -2.40 -3.97 -13.40
CA ILE A 522 -3.26 -3.05 -14.15
C ILE A 522 -4.64 -3.05 -13.52
N ALA A 523 -5.21 -1.88 -13.28
CA ALA A 523 -6.55 -1.69 -12.74
C ALA A 523 -7.37 -0.76 -13.64
N THR A 524 -8.41 -1.32 -14.26
CA THR A 524 -9.35 -0.54 -15.07
C THR A 524 -10.25 0.32 -14.20
N SER A 525 -10.79 1.38 -14.77
CA SER A 525 -11.52 2.39 -14.02
C SER A 525 -12.66 2.93 -14.88
N PHE A 526 -13.90 2.71 -14.43
CA PHE A 526 -15.07 3.12 -15.19
C PHE A 526 -15.27 4.65 -15.21
N LYS A 527 -14.84 5.37 -14.16
CA LYS A 527 -15.02 6.83 -14.04
C LYS A 527 -13.74 7.63 -14.00
N GLY A 528 -12.71 7.09 -13.36
CA GLY A 528 -11.39 7.71 -13.31
C GLY A 528 -10.49 7.21 -14.44
N LYS A 529 -9.19 7.41 -14.25
CA LYS A 529 -8.14 6.92 -15.15
C LYS A 529 -7.75 5.49 -14.82
N THR A 530 -7.48 4.68 -15.84
CA THR A 530 -6.85 3.36 -15.69
C THR A 530 -5.47 3.52 -15.06
N LYS A 531 -5.12 2.66 -14.10
CA LYS A 531 -3.85 2.74 -13.36
C LYS A 531 -3.05 1.46 -13.51
N VAL A 532 -1.73 1.61 -13.58
CA VAL A 532 -0.77 0.51 -13.52
C VAL A 532 0.04 0.69 -12.25
N PHE A 533 -0.01 -0.29 -11.36
CA PHE A 533 0.76 -0.31 -10.13
C PHE A 533 1.95 -1.26 -10.29
N GLU A 534 3.13 -0.85 -9.88
CA GLU A 534 4.29 -1.74 -9.76
C GLU A 534 4.32 -2.39 -8.38
N HIS A 535 4.60 -3.68 -8.34
CA HIS A 535 4.84 -4.44 -7.12
C HIS A 535 6.33 -4.41 -6.77
N ILE A 536 6.67 -3.67 -5.71
CA ILE A 536 8.07 -3.44 -5.30
C ILE A 536 8.35 -4.00 -3.90
N PRO A 537 9.59 -4.44 -3.61
CA PRO A 537 10.02 -4.69 -2.24
C PRO A 537 10.14 -3.37 -1.46
N VAL A 538 9.71 -3.38 -0.20
CA VAL A 538 9.81 -2.25 0.73
C VAL A 538 10.39 -2.76 2.05
N ASP A 539 11.45 -2.12 2.51
CA ASP A 539 12.02 -2.37 3.83
C ASP A 539 11.22 -1.62 4.89
N SER A 540 10.47 -2.37 5.71
CA SER A 540 9.64 -1.85 6.80
C SER A 540 10.44 -1.46 8.05
N SER A 541 11.77 -1.65 8.05
CA SER A 541 12.66 -1.15 9.11
C SER A 541 13.20 0.25 8.87
N LEU A 542 12.93 0.84 7.70
CA LEU A 542 13.44 2.15 7.30
C LEU A 542 12.62 3.33 7.81
#